data_AF-A0A931P9I1-F1
#
_entry.id   AF-A0A931P9I1-F1
#
_cell.length_a   1.000
_cell.length_b   1.000
_cell.length_c   1.000
_cell.angle_alpha   90.00
_cell.angle_beta   90.00
_cell.angle_gamma   90.00
#
_symmetry.space_group_name_H-M   'P 1'
#
loop_
_entity.id
_entity.type
_entity.pdbx_description
1 polymer ?
#
loop_
_entity_poly.entity_id
_entity_poly.type
_entity_poly.pdbx_seq_one_letter_code
_entity_poly.pdbx_strand_id
1 'polypeptide(L)'
;MGEVAVKLNGRTYDIACDDGQENRVRELAAYVDNKARDVARSGAAQTETHLMVLTSIILSDEIVELQRGIADVQSRMQQKSSPKPGLSKEDEKAVADMITQLAKKIDALAKKV
;
A
#
# COMPACT_ATOMS: atom_id res chain seq x y z
N MET A 1 12.28 -26.54 19.18
CA MET A 1 13.04 -25.28 19.19
C MET A 1 14.22 -25.49 18.26
N GLY A 2 14.14 -24.90 17.07
CA GLY A 2 15.13 -25.06 16.00
C GLY A 2 16.11 -23.90 15.98
N GLU A 3 17.25 -24.13 15.32
CA GLU A 3 18.25 -23.09 15.06
C GLU A 3 18.65 -23.16 13.58
N VAL A 4 18.82 -22.00 12.98
CA VAL A 4 19.19 -21.87 11.58
C VAL A 4 20.42 -21.00 11.47
N ALA A 5 21.49 -21.57 10.92
CA ALA A 5 22.65 -20.82 10.47
C ALA A 5 22.29 -20.02 9.22
N VAL A 6 22.41 -18.69 9.29
CA VAL A 6 22.24 -17.77 8.18
C VAL A 6 23.53 -17.02 7.90
N LYS A 7 23.75 -16.63 6.64
CA LYS A 7 24.96 -15.92 6.22
C LYS A 7 24.62 -14.49 5.78
N LEU A 8 25.18 -13.50 6.48
CA LEU A 8 25.01 -12.07 6.18
C LEU A 8 26.39 -11.46 5.93
N ASN A 9 26.58 -10.84 4.78
CA ASN A 9 27.81 -10.18 4.35
C ASN A 9 29.09 -11.00 4.61
N GLY A 10 29.03 -12.31 4.38
CA GLY A 10 30.16 -13.21 4.57
C GLY A 10 30.29 -13.84 5.96
N ARG A 11 29.55 -13.36 6.96
CA ARG A 11 29.53 -13.93 8.32
C ARG A 11 28.33 -14.84 8.57
N THR A 12 28.55 -15.88 9.36
CA THR A 12 27.50 -16.81 9.79
C THR A 12 26.94 -16.36 11.14
N TYR A 13 25.61 -16.40 11.26
CA TYR A 13 24.86 -16.11 12.47
C TYR A 13 23.88 -17.25 12.72
N ASP A 14 23.80 -17.70 13.96
CA ASP A 14 22.84 -18.72 14.35
C ASP A 14 21.60 -18.04 14.93
N ILE A 15 20.44 -18.32 14.32
CA ILE A 15 19.16 -17.69 14.65
C ILE A 15 18.20 -18.75 15.17
N ALA A 16 17.77 -18.57 16.41
CA ALA A 16 16.73 -19.38 17.02
C ALA A 16 15.38 -19.12 16.33
N CYS A 17 14.64 -20.20 16.07
CA CYS A 17 13.32 -20.12 15.47
C CYS A 17 12.40 -21.25 15.96
N ASP A 18 11.10 -21.04 15.78
CA ASP A 18 10.10 -22.06 16.07
C ASP A 18 10.12 -23.16 15.01
N ASP A 19 9.71 -24.37 15.41
CA ASP A 19 9.69 -25.54 14.54
C ASP A 19 8.80 -25.26 13.31
N GLY A 20 9.35 -25.39 12.12
CA GLY A 20 8.67 -25.11 10.85
C GLY A 20 8.85 -23.68 10.30
N GLN A 21 9.52 -22.77 11.02
CA GLN A 21 9.83 -21.42 10.54
C GLN A 21 11.21 -21.30 9.87
N GLU A 22 11.98 -22.39 9.80
CA GLU A 22 13.38 -22.37 9.38
C GLU A 22 13.55 -21.80 7.97
N ASN A 23 12.66 -22.19 7.04
CA ASN A 23 12.69 -21.69 5.67
C ASN A 23 12.39 -20.18 5.60
N ARG A 24 11.41 -19.72 6.37
CA ARG A 24 11.06 -18.29 6.41
C ARG A 24 12.23 -17.46 6.95
N VAL A 25 12.93 -17.96 7.97
CA VAL A 25 14.14 -17.30 8.50
C VAL A 25 15.24 -17.23 7.45
N ARG A 26 15.49 -18.31 6.69
CA ARG A 26 16.47 -18.31 5.59
C ARG A 26 16.12 -17.30 4.50
N GLU A 27 14.85 -17.22 4.10
CA GLU A 27 14.38 -16.27 3.09
C GLU A 27 14.58 -14.81 3.54
N LEU A 28 14.17 -14.50 4.77
CA LEU A 28 14.36 -13.17 5.34
C LEU A 28 15.84 -12.81 5.47
N ALA A 29 16.68 -13.74 5.91
CA ALA A 29 18.11 -13.52 6.01
C ALA A 29 18.77 -13.29 4.63
N ALA A 30 18.35 -14.04 3.60
CA ALA A 30 18.84 -13.83 2.24
C ALA A 30 18.47 -12.43 1.71
N TYR A 31 17.27 -11.95 2.02
CA TYR A 31 16.86 -10.59 1.67
C TYR A 31 17.70 -9.53 2.39
N VAL A 32 17.95 -9.71 3.69
CA VAL A 32 18.83 -8.83 4.47
C VAL A 32 20.27 -8.84 3.93
N ASP A 33 20.82 -10.01 3.59
CA ASP A 33 22.17 -10.16 3.00
C ASP A 33 22.29 -9.37 1.68
N ASN A 34 21.29 -9.49 0.80
CA ASN A 34 21.27 -8.73 -0.45
C ASN A 34 21.30 -7.22 -0.20
N LYS A 35 20.45 -6.72 0.71
CA LYS A 35 20.44 -5.29 1.06
C LYS A 35 21.78 -4.86 1.68
N ALA A 36 22.33 -5.66 2.59
CA ALA A 36 23.63 -5.37 3.20
C ALA A 36 24.74 -5.31 2.15
N ARG A 37 24.74 -6.19 1.14
CA ARG A 37 25.72 -6.14 0.06
C ARG A 37 25.57 -4.89 -0.82
N ASP A 38 24.35 -4.45 -1.08
CA ASP A 38 24.11 -3.22 -1.84
C ASP A 38 24.62 -1.99 -1.07
N VAL A 39 24.37 -1.93 0.24
CA VAL A 39 24.90 -0.89 1.11
C VAL A 39 26.43 -0.95 1.21
N ALA A 40 27.02 -2.14 1.25
CA ALA A 40 28.47 -2.30 1.26
C ALA A 40 29.10 -1.80 -0.05
N ARG A 41 28.45 -2.06 -1.19
CA ARG A 41 28.91 -1.60 -2.52
C ARG A 41 28.86 -0.08 -2.69
N SER A 42 27.97 0.61 -1.99
CA SER A 42 27.91 2.08 -2.05
C SER A 42 29.07 2.76 -1.32
N GLY A 43 29.83 2.02 -0.52
CA GLY A 43 30.93 2.56 0.28
C GLY A 43 30.48 3.41 1.47
N ALA A 44 29.19 3.41 1.80
CA ALA A 44 28.64 4.22 2.90
C ALA A 44 29.03 3.72 4.30
N ALA A 45 29.40 2.43 4.42
CA ALA A 45 29.74 1.81 5.69
C ALA A 45 31.26 1.73 5.93
N GLN A 46 31.70 2.11 7.13
CA GLN A 46 33.11 2.09 7.55
C GLN A 46 33.49 0.80 8.30
N THR A 47 32.51 0.18 8.95
CA THR A 47 32.65 -1.05 9.72
C THR A 47 31.43 -1.93 9.47
N GLU A 48 31.53 -3.20 9.83
CA GLU A 48 30.42 -4.14 9.68
C GLU A 48 29.23 -3.81 10.58
N THR A 49 29.49 -3.33 11.81
CA THR A 49 28.42 -2.82 12.67
C THR A 49 27.72 -1.64 12.02
N HIS A 50 28.48 -0.70 11.46
CA HIS A 50 27.91 0.46 10.77
C HIS A 50 27.11 0.02 9.52
N LEU A 51 27.58 -0.99 8.79
CA LEU A 51 26.87 -1.58 7.66
C LEU A 51 25.49 -2.12 8.07
N MET A 52 25.43 -2.90 9.14
CA MET A 52 24.18 -3.49 9.62
C MET A 52 23.22 -2.43 10.17
N VAL A 53 23.72 -1.39 10.83
CA VAL A 53 22.92 -0.23 11.28
C VAL A 53 22.33 0.52 10.09
N LEU A 54 23.13 0.78 9.05
CA LEU A 54 22.62 1.49 7.87
C LEU A 54 21.60 0.62 7.10
N THR A 55 21.88 -0.67 6.98
CA THR A 55 20.97 -1.64 6.36
C THR A 55 19.64 -1.70 7.10
N SER A 56 19.64 -1.71 8.44
CA SER A 56 18.40 -1.76 9.22
C SER A 56 17.56 -0.49 9.08
N ILE A 57 18.19 0.69 9.01
CA ILE A 57 17.50 1.96 8.76
C ILE A 57 16.82 1.94 7.39
N ILE A 58 17.53 1.52 6.34
CA ILE A 58 17.00 1.47 4.96
C ILE A 58 15.81 0.50 4.88
N LEU A 59 15.94 -0.70 5.44
CA LEU A 59 14.85 -1.66 5.47
C LEU A 59 13.64 -1.15 6.25
N SER A 60 13.87 -0.40 7.33
CA SER A 60 12.79 0.22 8.10
C SER A 60 12.05 1.29 7.29
N ASP A 61 12.80 2.11 6.54
CA ASP A 61 12.21 3.13 5.66
C ASP A 61 11.34 2.49 4.57
N GLU A 62 11.82 1.42 3.92
CA GLU A 62 11.04 0.65 2.94
C GLU A 62 9.73 0.10 3.53
N ILE A 63 9.77 -0.45 4.75
CA ILE A 63 8.58 -0.95 5.45
C ILE A 63 7.59 0.20 5.72
N VAL A 64 8.08 1.34 6.21
CA VAL A 64 7.23 2.51 6.52
C VAL A 64 6.60 3.07 5.24
N GLU A 65 7.35 3.15 4.15
CA GLU A 65 6.84 3.61 2.86
C GLU A 65 5.75 2.68 2.32
N LEU A 66 5.97 1.36 2.39
CA LEU A 66 4.96 0.37 2.00
C LEU A 66 3.69 0.47 2.85
N GLN A 67 3.81 0.64 4.17
CA GLN A 67 2.66 0.83 5.06
C GLN A 67 1.87 2.08 4.72
N ARG A 68 2.53 3.20 4.41
CA ARG A 68 1.88 4.43 3.94
C ARG A 68 1.14 4.21 2.62
N GLY A 69 1.77 3.54 1.66
CA GLY A 69 1.14 3.19 0.38
C GLY A 69 -0.13 2.34 0.56
N ILE A 70 -0.10 1.37 1.48
CA ILE A 70 -1.29 0.56 1.81
C ILE A 70 -2.40 1.44 2.42
N ALA A 71 -2.06 2.33 3.36
CA ALA A 71 -3.03 3.24 3.97
C ALA A 71 -3.68 4.19 2.94
N ASP A 72 -2.90 4.71 1.99
CA ASP A 72 -3.37 5.55 0.90
C ASP A 72 -4.31 4.81 -0.07
N VAL A 73 -3.99 3.56 -0.39
CA VAL A 73 -4.88 2.73 -1.22
C VAL A 73 -6.18 2.44 -0.48
N GLN A 74 -6.12 2.12 0.80
CA GLN A 74 -7.31 1.87 1.64
C GLN A 74 -8.19 3.11 1.75
N SER A 75 -7.62 4.30 1.95
CA SER A 75 -8.39 5.55 2.03
C SER A 75 -9.08 5.87 0.70
N ARG A 76 -8.41 5.67 -0.43
CA ARG A 76 -9.00 5.82 -1.77
C ARG A 76 -10.11 4.81 -2.05
N MET A 77 -9.97 3.57 -1.56
CA MET A 77 -11.04 2.58 -1.66
C MET A 77 -12.25 2.99 -0.83
N GLN A 78 -12.06 3.48 0.40
CA GLN A 78 -13.14 3.99 1.26
C GLN A 78 -13.85 5.22 0.67
N GLN A 79 -13.10 6.17 0.08
CA GLN A 79 -13.69 7.32 -0.61
C GLN A 79 -14.51 6.94 -1.86
N LYS A 80 -14.16 5.85 -2.55
CA LYS A 80 -14.95 5.33 -3.67
C LYS A 80 -16.21 4.57 -3.23
N SER A 81 -16.23 4.00 -2.03
CA SER A 81 -17.37 3.25 -1.49
C SER A 81 -18.28 4.06 -0.57
N SER A 82 -17.86 5.25 -0.12
CA SER A 82 -18.82 6.27 0.33
C SER A 82 -19.77 6.57 -0.83
N PRO A 83 -21.10 6.48 -0.66
CA PRO A 83 -22.02 6.90 -1.69
C PRO A 83 -21.65 8.34 -2.02
N LYS A 84 -21.36 8.64 -3.30
CA LYS A 84 -21.46 10.03 -3.75
C LYS A 84 -22.77 10.55 -3.16
N PRO A 85 -22.82 11.76 -2.57
CA PRO A 85 -24.11 12.34 -2.23
C PRO A 85 -24.89 12.38 -3.55
N GLY A 86 -25.78 11.40 -3.71
CA GLY A 86 -26.79 11.43 -4.74
C GLY A 86 -27.57 12.70 -4.49
N LEU A 87 -28.15 13.25 -5.55
CA LEU A 87 -29.14 14.31 -5.40
C LEU A 87 -30.07 13.93 -4.25
N SER A 88 -30.33 14.88 -3.35
CA SER A 88 -31.30 14.63 -2.29
C SER A 88 -32.60 14.16 -2.95
N LYS A 89 -33.43 13.37 -2.25
CA LYS A 89 -34.71 12.93 -2.82
C LYS A 89 -35.59 14.11 -3.26
N GLU A 90 -35.39 15.28 -2.63
CA GLU A 90 -36.00 16.56 -3.02
C GLU A 90 -35.45 17.09 -4.36
N ASP A 91 -34.13 17.05 -4.56
CA ASP A 91 -33.51 17.44 -5.82
C ASP A 91 -33.87 16.49 -6.97
N GLU A 92 -33.93 15.17 -6.73
CA GLU A 92 -34.38 14.19 -7.73
C GLU A 92 -35.82 14.48 -8.18
N LYS A 93 -36.70 14.80 -7.22
CA LYS A 93 -38.09 15.16 -7.52
C LYS A 93 -38.19 16.48 -8.28
N ALA A 94 -37.42 17.49 -7.89
CA ALA A 94 -37.38 18.78 -8.59
C ALA A 94 -36.93 18.63 -10.05
N VAL A 95 -35.92 17.78 -10.32
CA VAL A 95 -35.46 17.49 -11.67
C VAL A 95 -36.54 16.75 -12.48
N ALA A 96 -37.21 15.76 -11.89
CA ALA A 96 -38.31 15.04 -12.54
C ALA A 96 -39.48 15.97 -12.89
N ASP A 97 -39.83 16.89 -12.00
CA ASP A 97 -40.88 17.88 -12.23
C ASP A 97 -40.50 18.86 -13.35
N MET A 98 -39.24 19.32 -13.40
CA MET A 98 -38.73 20.16 -14.48
C MET A 98 -38.77 19.46 -15.84
N ILE A 99 -38.35 18.18 -15.92
CA ILE A 99 -38.44 17.38 -17.15
C ILE A 99 -39.90 17.25 -17.59
N THR A 100 -40.82 16.98 -16.65
CA THR A 100 -42.26 16.86 -16.95
C THR A 100 -42.84 18.18 -17.44
N GLN A 101 -42.42 19.31 -16.86
CA GLN A 101 -42.86 20.63 -17.28
C GLN A 101 -42.32 21.00 -18.67
N LEU A 102 -41.07 20.61 -18.99
CA LEU A 102 -40.49 20.79 -20.31
C LEU A 102 -41.24 19.95 -21.36
N ALA A 103 -41.54 18.68 -21.06
CA ALA A 103 -42.32 17.82 -21.94
C ALA A 103 -43.70 18.42 -22.25
N LYS A 104 -44.41 18.91 -21.23
CA LYS A 104 -45.71 19.60 -21.41
C LYS A 104 -45.62 20.83 -22.30
N LYS A 105 -44.53 21.61 -22.21
CA LYS A 105 -44.31 22.78 -23.08
C LYS A 105 -44.05 22.38 -24.52
N ILE A 106 -43.28 21.31 -24.74
CA ILE A 106 -43.04 20.75 -26.09
C ILE A 106 -44.35 20.28 -26.72
N ASP A 107 -45.17 19.52 -25.99
CA ASP A 107 -46.48 19.06 -26.48
C ASP A 107 -47.42 20.22 -26.81
N ALA A 108 -47.42 21.27 -25.98
CA ALA A 108 -48.23 22.47 -26.23
C ALA A 108 -47.78 23.24 -27.47
N LEU A 109 -46.47 23.30 -27.74
CA LEU A 109 -45.92 23.89 -28.96
C LEU A 109 -46.26 23.03 -30.19
N ALA A 110 -46.14 21.70 -30.07
CA ALA A 110 -46.43 20.76 -31.14
C ALA A 110 -47.93 20.75 -31.54
N LYS A 111 -48.85 21.06 -30.62
CA LYS A 111 -50.29 21.21 -30.92
C LYS A 111 -50.68 22.56 -31.53
N LYS A 112 -49.76 23.52 -31.55
CA LYS A 112 -50.01 24.90 -32.03
C LYS A 112 -49.44 25.15 -33.43
N VAL A 113 -48.84 24.13 -34.04
CA VAL A 113 -48.40 24.04 -35.44
C VAL A 113 -49.29 23.03 -36.14
#